data_AF-A0A563EH13-F1
#
_entry.id   AF-A0A563EH13-F1
#
_cell.length_a   1.000
_cell.length_b   1.000
_cell.length_c   1.000
_cell.angle_alpha   90.00
_cell.angle_beta   90.00
_cell.angle_gamma   90.00
#
_symmetry.space_group_name_H-M   'P 1'
#
loop_
_entity.id
_entity.type
_entity.pdbx_description
1 polymer ?
#
loop_
_entity_poly.entity_id
_entity_poly.type
_entity_poly.pdbx_seq_one_letter_code
_entity_poly.pdbx_strand_id
1 'polypeptide(L)' 'MDVEDTPAVLAGQITDEDPAVGLRAVVALRQLLEELERLHVDNARDRNWSWQEIATALRVSRQTVHEKHARRRKTQGKEG' A
#
# COMPACT_ATOMS: atom_id res chain seq x y z
N MET A 1 -8.16 11.27 4.00
CA MET A 1 -8.75 10.14 4.72
C MET A 1 -9.85 10.74 5.58
N ASP A 2 -11.08 10.58 5.13
CA ASP A 2 -12.23 11.03 5.91
C ASP A 2 -12.33 10.20 7.19
N VAL A 3 -12.95 10.75 8.24
CA VAL A 3 -13.04 10.10 9.57
C VAL A 3 -13.79 8.74 9.48
N GLU A 4 -14.57 8.54 8.43
CA GLU A 4 -15.30 7.31 8.14
C GLU A 4 -14.41 6.19 7.53
N ASP A 5 -13.22 6.53 7.01
CA ASP A 5 -12.29 5.57 6.39
C ASP A 5 -11.18 5.09 7.35
N THR A 6 -11.33 5.30 8.66
CA THR A 6 -10.32 4.76 9.59
C THR A 6 -10.26 3.24 9.52
N PRO A 7 -9.09 2.61 9.72
CA PRO A 7 -8.95 1.15 9.64
C PRO A 7 -9.92 0.40 10.56
N ALA A 8 -10.21 0.96 11.74
CA ALA A 8 -11.13 0.39 12.70
C ALA A 8 -12.59 0.41 12.20
N VAL A 9 -13.02 1.49 11.55
CA VAL A 9 -14.36 1.60 10.96
C VAL A 9 -14.50 0.65 9.78
N LEU A 10 -13.50 0.64 8.88
CA LEU A 10 -13.48 -0.27 7.73
C LEU A 10 -13.52 -1.75 8.17
N ALA A 11 -12.84 -2.11 9.25
CA ALA A 11 -12.87 -3.47 9.80
C ALA A 11 -14.27 -3.91 10.23
N GLY A 12 -15.05 -3.02 10.83
CA GLY A 12 -16.44 -3.31 11.21
C GLY A 12 -17.38 -3.46 9.99
N GLN A 13 -17.13 -2.70 8.93
CA GLN A 13 -17.93 -2.73 7.70
C GLN A 13 -17.70 -3.99 6.84
N ILE A 14 -16.54 -4.67 6.98
CA ILE A 14 -16.26 -5.91 6.23
C ILE A 14 -17.26 -7.02 6.58
N THR A 15 -17.75 -7.04 7.82
CA THR A 15 -18.68 -8.06 8.32
C THR A 15 -20.14 -7.64 8.19
N ASP A 16 -20.43 -6.55 7.48
CA ASP A 16 -21.80 -6.09 7.24
C ASP A 16 -22.58 -7.11 6.38
N GLU A 17 -23.87 -7.25 6.66
CA GLU A 17 -24.76 -8.14 5.91
C GLU A 17 -25.08 -7.62 4.51
N ASP A 18 -24.95 -6.31 4.27
CA ASP A 18 -25.03 -5.70 2.94
C ASP A 18 -23.70 -5.88 2.18
N PRO A 19 -23.65 -6.70 1.11
CA PRO A 19 -22.44 -6.89 0.32
C PRO A 19 -21.88 -5.60 -0.28
N ALA A 20 -22.72 -4.59 -0.54
CA ALA A 20 -22.26 -3.32 -1.08
C ALA A 20 -21.42 -2.55 -0.06
N VAL A 21 -21.76 -2.62 1.23
CA VAL A 21 -20.99 -2.02 2.33
C VAL A 21 -19.64 -2.73 2.46
N GLY A 22 -19.65 -4.06 2.56
CA GLY A 22 -18.43 -4.85 2.69
C GLY A 22 -17.46 -4.66 1.51
N LEU A 23 -17.96 -4.63 0.27
CA LEU A 23 -17.12 -4.41 -0.91
C LEU A 23 -16.49 -3.01 -0.95
N ARG A 24 -17.21 -1.96 -0.52
CA ARG A 24 -16.63 -0.61 -0.40
C ARG A 24 -15.51 -0.59 0.65
N ALA A 25 -15.72 -1.23 1.80
CA ALA A 25 -14.70 -1.32 2.84
C ALA A 25 -13.44 -2.06 2.35
N VAL A 26 -13.61 -3.16 1.59
CA VAL A 26 -12.51 -3.90 0.97
C VAL A 26 -11.71 -3.02 -0.01
N VAL A 27 -12.39 -2.18 -0.81
CA VAL A 27 -11.72 -1.24 -1.72
C VAL A 27 -10.91 -0.21 -0.93
N ALA A 28 -11.49 0.40 0.11
CA ALA A 28 -10.81 1.38 0.95
C ALA A 28 -9.57 0.78 1.64
N LEU A 29 -9.67 -0.44 2.17
CA LEU A 29 -8.55 -1.15 2.79
C LEU A 29 -7.43 -1.48 1.80
N ARG A 30 -7.76 -1.85 0.56
CA ARG A 30 -6.74 -2.07 -0.49
C ARG A 30 -6.00 -0.77 -0.81
N GLN A 31 -6.71 0.35 -0.93
CA GLN A 31 -6.09 1.65 -1.18
C GLN A 31 -5.16 2.06 -0.03
N LEU A 32 -5.60 1.87 1.23
CA LEU A 32 -4.78 2.12 2.40
C LEU A 32 -3.54 1.23 2.43
N LEU A 33 -3.71 -0.08 2.18
CA LEU A 33 -2.59 -1.02 2.13
C LEU A 33 -1.56 -0.62 1.07
N GLU A 34 -2.02 -0.21 -0.12
CA GLU A 34 -1.14 0.27 -1.18
C GLU A 34 -0.40 1.54 -0.80
N GLU A 35 -1.03 2.47 -0.08
CA GLU A 35 -0.38 3.68 0.41
C GLU A 35 0.69 3.39 1.45
N LEU A 36 0.38 2.55 2.44
CA LEU A 36 1.33 2.12 3.46
C LEU A 36 2.50 1.35 2.85
N GLU A 37 2.22 0.44 1.90
CA GLU A 37 3.27 -0.28 1.19
C GLU A 37 4.21 0.69 0.48
N ARG A 38 3.68 1.69 -0.26
CA ARG A 38 4.50 2.71 -0.93
C ARG A 38 5.37 3.48 0.07
N LEU A 39 4.77 3.96 1.17
CA LEU A 39 5.48 4.70 2.22
C LEU A 39 6.65 3.87 2.78
N HIS A 40 6.40 2.60 3.10
CA HIS A 40 7.43 1.73 3.67
C HIS A 40 8.50 1.31 2.65
N VAL A 41 8.14 1.11 1.38
CA VAL A 41 9.11 0.89 0.30
C VAL A 41 9.99 2.12 0.13
N ASP A 42 9.42 3.32 0.15
CA ASP A 42 10.17 4.57 0.03
C ASP A 42 11.16 4.73 1.20
N ASN A 43 10.68 4.55 2.44
CA ASN A 43 11.52 4.56 3.64
C ASN A 43 12.64 3.49 3.60
N ALA A 44 12.36 2.28 3.12
CA ALA A 44 13.36 1.22 3.05
C ALA A 44 14.47 1.57 2.04
N ARG A 45 14.08 2.08 0.87
CA ARG A 45 15.03 2.52 -0.16
C ARG A 45 15.89 3.70 0.30
N ASP A 46 15.34 4.62 1.09
CA ASP A 46 16.09 5.75 1.68
C ASP A 46 17.08 5.29 2.75
N ARG A 47 16.81 4.15 3.39
CA ARG A 47 17.72 3.46 4.31
C ARG A 47 18.64 2.46 3.60
N ASN A 48 18.84 2.63 2.30
CA ASN A 48 19.70 1.83 1.43
C ASN A 48 19.34 0.33 1.33
N TRP A 49 18.14 -0.10 1.71
CA TRP A 49 17.70 -1.49 1.48
C TRP A 49 17.64 -1.78 -0.01
N SER A 50 18.20 -2.90 -0.43
CA SER A 50 18.09 -3.39 -1.80
C SER A 50 16.66 -3.77 -2.16
N TRP A 51 16.34 -3.77 -3.46
CA TRP A 51 15.05 -4.27 -3.95
C TRP A 51 14.78 -5.72 -3.57
N GLN A 52 15.83 -6.52 -3.37
CA GLN A 52 15.71 -7.91 -2.93
C GLN A 52 15.23 -7.98 -1.48
N GLU A 53 15.82 -7.20 -0.56
CA GLU A 53 15.42 -7.17 0.86
C GLU A 53 13.96 -6.73 1.03
N ILE A 54 13.55 -5.72 0.26
CA ILE A 54 12.16 -5.24 0.25
C ILE A 54 11.22 -6.34 -0.29
N ALA A 55 11.58 -6.99 -1.39
CA ALA A 55 10.78 -8.07 -1.97
C ALA A 55 10.64 -9.26 -1.00
N THR A 56 11.71 -9.63 -0.30
CA THR A 56 11.70 -10.63 0.76
C THR A 56 10.74 -10.25 1.88
N ALA A 57 10.78 -8.99 2.36
CA ALA A 57 9.88 -8.51 3.40
C ALA A 57 8.40 -8.52 2.97
N LEU A 58 8.12 -8.16 1.71
CA LEU A 58 6.77 -8.18 1.14
C LEU A 58 6.32 -9.57 0.64
N ARG A 59 7.20 -10.58 0.69
CA ARG A 59 6.96 -11.94 0.17
C ARG A 59 6.53 -11.97 -1.30
N VAL A 60 7.11 -11.08 -2.11
CA VAL A 60 6.90 -11.01 -3.56
C VAL A 60 8.22 -11.19 -4.30
N SER A 61 8.16 -11.30 -5.62
CA SER A 61 9.39 -11.30 -6.42
C SER A 61 10.04 -9.91 -6.46
N ARG A 62 11.36 -9.86 -6.61
CA ARG A 62 12.10 -8.61 -6.85
C ARG A 62 11.57 -7.86 -8.07
N GLN A 63 11.20 -8.57 -9.14
CA GLN A 63 10.65 -7.96 -10.34
C GLN A 63 9.32 -7.26 -10.04
N THR A 64 8.42 -7.93 -9.32
CA THR A 64 7.12 -7.37 -8.92
C THR A 64 7.28 -6.07 -8.14
N VAL A 65 8.14 -6.05 -7.12
CA VAL A 65 8.32 -4.83 -6.31
C VAL A 65 8.99 -3.71 -7.11
N HIS A 66 9.98 -4.05 -7.95
CA HIS A 66 10.68 -3.07 -8.76
C HIS A 66 9.77 -2.45 -9.82
N GLU A 67 8.98 -3.26 -10.52
CA GLU A 67 8.03 -2.78 -11.51
C GLU A 67 6.99 -1.85 -10.89
N LYS A 68 6.41 -2.24 -9.74
CA LYS A 68 5.39 -1.47 -9.03
C LYS A 68 5.92 -0.12 -8.51
N HIS A 69 7.15 -0.08 -7.98
CA HIS A 69 7.62 1.08 -7.19
C HIS A 69 8.74 1.90 -7.84
N ALA A 70 9.60 1.30 -8.68
CA ALA A 70 10.77 2.01 -9.20
C ALA A 70 10.41 3.13 -10.20
N ARG A 71 9.33 2.97 -10.98
CA ARG A 71 8.88 4.01 -11.93
C ARG A 71 8.31 5.24 -11.20
N ARG A 72 7.47 5.04 -10.19
CA ARG A 72 6.85 6.10 -9.39
C ARG A 72 7.90 6.95 -8.65
N ARG A 73 8.89 6.33 -8.03
CA ARG A 73 9.96 7.07 -7.33
C ARG A 73 10.77 7.97 -8.27
N LYS A 74 11.00 7.55 -9.53
CA LYS A 74 11.73 8.37 -10.52
C LYS A 74 10.98 9.64 -10.90
N THR A 75 9.64 9.62 -10.90
CA THR A 75 8.83 10.80 -11.17
C THR A 75 8.76 11.73 -9.96
N GLN A 76 8.59 11.20 -8.74
CA GLN A 76 8.53 12.02 -7.52
C GLN A 76 9.87 12.71 -7.17
N GLY A 77 11.01 12.08 -7.50
CA GLY A 77 12.32 12.71 -7.32
C GLY A 77 12.65 13.84 -8.30
N LYS A 78 11.77 14.14 -9.28
CA LYS A 78 11.92 15.28 -10.20
C LYS A 78 11.10 16.50 -9.80
N GLU A 79 10.21 16.36 -8.80
CA GLU A 79 9.30 17.40 -8.34
C GLU A 79 9.67 17.97 -6.95
N GLY A 80 10.78 17.49 -6.36
CA GLY A 80 11.30 17.92 -5.06
C GLY A 80 12.66 18.58 -5.14
#